data_AF-A0A2K3E7E8-F1
#
_entry.id   AF-A0A2K3E7E8-F1
#
_cell.length_a   1.000
_cell.length_b   1.000
_cell.length_c   1.000
_cell.angle_alpha   90.00
_cell.angle_beta   90.00
_cell.angle_gamma   90.00
#
_symmetry.space_group_name_H-M   'P 1'
#
loop_
_entity.id
_entity.type
_entity.pdbx_description
1 polymer ?
#
loop_
_entity_poly.entity_id
_entity_poly.type
_entity_poly.pdbx_seq_one_letter_code
_entity_poly.pdbx_strand_id
1 'polypeptide(L)'
;MADDDRDEEEQPQEDLKDRQGREAAAAMKSMDQEGPEKEQKIDASKVQQAMQTLFAAQKASKDAERAREKELAAVKVAKEDIDVLAAECECKDRKAAERALRLAGGDLRRALQAYLEAGGVLAA
;
A
#
# COMPACT_ATOMS: atom_id res chain seq x y z
N MET A 1 -11.67 -40.78 -60.01
CA MET A 1 -12.35 -39.61 -59.43
C MET A 1 -12.32 -39.85 -57.93
N ALA A 2 -11.32 -39.33 -57.21
CA ALA A 2 -11.29 -37.95 -56.66
C ALA A 2 -12.30 -37.89 -55.48
N ASP A 3 -12.00 -37.51 -54.25
CA ASP A 3 -10.92 -36.83 -53.52
C ASP A 3 -11.02 -37.42 -52.07
N ASP A 4 -10.06 -37.36 -51.15
CA ASP A 4 -9.72 -36.16 -50.39
C ASP A 4 -8.50 -36.49 -49.50
N ASP A 5 -7.38 -35.84 -49.81
CA ASP A 5 -6.22 -35.65 -48.93
C ASP A 5 -6.64 -34.95 -47.63
N ARG A 6 -6.35 -35.55 -46.47
CA ARG A 6 -6.10 -34.82 -45.21
C ARG A 6 -5.52 -35.73 -44.12
N ASP A 7 -4.24 -36.10 -44.27
CA ASP A 7 -3.39 -36.41 -43.11
C ASP A 7 -2.99 -35.06 -42.49
N GLU A 8 -3.81 -34.57 -41.55
CA GLU A 8 -3.42 -33.48 -40.66
C GLU A 8 -2.31 -34.01 -39.74
N GLU A 9 -1.10 -33.46 -39.87
CA GLU A 9 0.00 -33.65 -38.93
C GLU A 9 -0.40 -33.12 -37.54
N GLU A 10 -1.10 -33.95 -36.77
CA GLU A 10 -1.38 -33.70 -35.36
C GLU A 10 -0.09 -33.96 -34.57
N GLN A 11 0.82 -32.98 -34.60
CA GLN A 11 1.98 -33.00 -33.71
C GLN A 11 1.47 -33.08 -32.26
N PRO A 12 1.93 -34.07 -31.47
CA PRO A 12 1.36 -34.35 -30.16
C PRO A 12 1.60 -33.16 -29.22
N GLN A 13 0.55 -32.37 -28.99
CA GLN A 13 0.56 -31.22 -28.08
C GLN A 13 0.86 -31.64 -26.62
N GLU A 14 0.69 -32.92 -26.27
CA GLU A 14 0.99 -33.45 -24.94
C GLU A 14 2.49 -33.43 -24.62
N ASP A 15 3.35 -33.82 -25.58
CA ASP A 15 4.81 -33.85 -25.37
C ASP A 15 5.42 -32.45 -25.14
N LEU A 16 4.85 -31.43 -25.78
CA LEU A 16 5.28 -30.03 -25.61
C LEU A 16 4.95 -29.51 -24.21
N LYS A 17 3.79 -29.88 -23.66
CA LYS A 17 3.33 -29.44 -22.34
C LYS A 17 4.12 -30.12 -21.22
N ASP A 18 4.45 -31.40 -21.40
CA ASP A 18 5.30 -32.14 -20.47
C ASP A 18 6.75 -31.67 -20.50
N ARG A 19 7.28 -31.33 -21.68
CA ARG A 19 8.61 -30.73 -21.81
C ARG A 19 8.69 -29.35 -21.14
N GLN A 20 7.69 -28.50 -21.38
CA GLN A 20 7.60 -27.19 -20.73
C GLN A 20 7.46 -27.31 -19.21
N GLY A 21 6.69 -28.29 -18.72
CA GLY A 21 6.56 -28.57 -17.29
C GLY A 21 7.89 -29.02 -16.65
N ARG A 22 8.67 -29.84 -17.34
CA ARG A 22 10.01 -30.27 -16.87
C ARG A 22 11.02 -29.14 -16.89
N GLU A 23 11.01 -28.29 -17.91
CA GLU A 23 11.87 -27.10 -18.00
C GLU A 23 11.53 -26.08 -16.90
N ALA A 24 10.24 -25.85 -16.63
CA ALA A 24 9.79 -24.98 -15.54
C ALA A 24 10.17 -25.52 -14.15
N ALA A 25 10.02 -26.83 -13.93
CA ALA A 25 10.44 -27.48 -12.69
C ALA A 25 11.97 -27.42 -12.48
N ALA A 26 12.74 -27.60 -13.55
CA ALA A 26 14.20 -27.46 -13.51
C ALA A 26 14.63 -26.01 -13.22
N ALA A 27 13.92 -25.01 -13.78
CA ALA A 27 14.16 -23.60 -13.50
C ALA A 27 13.82 -23.22 -12.06
N MET A 28 12.70 -23.70 -11.50
CA MET A 28 12.42 -23.50 -10.07
C MET A 28 13.48 -24.15 -9.18
N LYS A 29 13.94 -25.36 -9.54
CA LYS A 29 14.97 -26.05 -8.78
C LYS A 29 16.34 -25.37 -8.85
N SER A 30 16.66 -24.71 -9.97
CA SER A 30 17.90 -23.93 -10.07
C SER A 30 17.84 -22.59 -9.33
N MET A 31 16.64 -22.06 -9.08
CA MET A 31 16.44 -20.89 -8.20
C MET A 31 16.56 -21.25 -6.72
N ASP A 32 16.20 -22.48 -6.34
CA ASP A 32 16.35 -23.03 -4.97
C ASP A 32 17.79 -23.48 -4.69
N GLN A 33 18.55 -23.76 -5.74
CA GLN A 33 19.95 -24.11 -5.61
C GLN A 33 20.74 -22.87 -5.21
N GLU A 34 21.12 -22.77 -3.92
CA GLU A 34 22.04 -21.78 -3.39
C GLU A 34 23.29 -21.76 -4.29
N GLY A 35 23.35 -20.77 -5.18
CA GLY A 35 24.50 -20.58 -6.06
C GLY A 35 25.75 -20.36 -5.23
N PRO A 36 26.97 -20.53 -5.79
CA PRO A 36 28.18 -20.22 -5.07
C PRO A 36 28.05 -18.79 -4.56
N GLU A 37 27.99 -18.63 -3.24
CA GLU A 37 27.92 -17.36 -2.54
C GLU A 37 29.16 -16.59 -2.95
N LYS A 38 29.07 -15.85 -4.07
CA LYS A 38 30.01 -14.79 -4.35
C LYS A 38 29.71 -13.79 -3.26
N GLU A 39 30.42 -13.91 -2.14
CA GLU A 39 30.43 -12.93 -1.06
C GLU A 39 30.69 -11.57 -1.74
N GLN A 40 29.61 -10.88 -2.07
CA GLN A 40 29.68 -9.51 -2.54
C GLN A 40 30.23 -8.78 -1.32
N LYS A 41 31.52 -8.45 -1.36
CA LYS A 41 32.18 -7.75 -0.27
C LYS A 41 31.51 -6.40 -0.13
N ILE A 42 30.51 -6.35 0.75
CA ILE A 42 29.78 -5.13 1.05
C ILE A 42 30.74 -4.26 1.86
N ASP A 43 30.98 -3.06 1.37
CA ASP A 43 31.81 -2.07 2.04
C ASP A 43 31.11 -1.62 3.34
N ALA A 44 31.66 -2.05 4.48
CA ALA A 44 31.11 -1.79 5.80
C ALA A 44 30.95 -0.28 6.09
N SER A 45 31.83 0.57 5.52
CA SER A 45 31.74 2.02 5.68
C SER A 45 30.54 2.59 4.93
N LYS A 46 30.22 2.07 3.74
CA LYS A 46 29.01 2.47 2.99
C LYS A 46 27.73 2.04 3.71
N VAL A 47 27.73 0.85 4.32
CA VAL A 47 26.59 0.36 5.12
C VAL A 47 26.36 1.25 6.33
N GLN A 48 27.42 1.59 7.07
CA GLN A 48 27.31 2.47 8.23
C GLN A 48 26.79 3.87 7.85
N GLN A 49 27.26 4.44 6.75
CA GLN A 49 26.78 5.74 6.26
C GLN A 49 25.31 5.68 5.80
N ALA A 50 24.91 4.62 5.10
CA ALA A 50 23.52 4.39 4.72
C ALA A 50 22.62 4.21 5.95
N MET A 51 23.07 3.45 6.96
CA MET A 51 22.34 3.27 8.22
C MET A 51 22.17 4.58 9.00
N GLN A 52 23.19 5.42 9.06
CA GLN A 52 23.09 6.74 9.70
C GLN A 52 22.09 7.65 8.97
N THR A 53 22.10 7.61 7.64
CA THR A 53 21.16 8.38 6.81
C THR A 53 19.72 7.91 7.02
N LEU A 54 19.50 6.59 7.04
CA LEU A 54 18.19 5.99 7.32
C LEU A 54 17.71 6.32 8.74
N PHE A 55 18.61 6.27 9.73
CA PHE A 55 18.26 6.58 11.10
C PHE A 55 17.89 8.07 11.27
N ALA A 56 18.62 8.97 10.62
CA ALA A 56 18.30 10.39 10.60
C ALA A 56 16.94 10.67 9.93
N ALA A 57 16.66 10.02 8.79
CA ALA A 57 15.38 10.12 8.10
C ALA A 57 14.22 9.57 8.94
N GLN A 58 14.40 8.41 9.59
CA GLN A 58 13.39 7.85 10.49
C GLN A 58 13.11 8.75 11.70
N LYS A 59 14.15 9.34 12.28
CA LYS A 59 13.99 10.25 13.42
C LYS A 59 13.22 11.51 13.01
N ALA A 60 13.58 12.13 11.88
CA ALA A 60 12.86 13.28 11.34
C ALA A 60 11.39 12.96 11.03
N SER A 61 11.10 11.79 10.47
CA SER A 61 9.73 11.33 10.23
C SER A 61 8.94 11.16 11.52
N LYS A 62 9.52 10.52 12.54
CA LYS A 62 8.87 10.32 13.85
C LYS A 62 8.63 11.63 14.59
N ASP A 63 9.55 12.58 14.52
CA ASP A 63 9.40 13.88 15.15
C ASP A 63 8.33 14.73 14.44
N ALA A 64 8.24 14.66 13.10
CA ALA A 64 7.19 15.31 12.31
C ALA A 64 5.80 14.71 12.56
N GLU A 65 5.72 13.38 12.68
CA GLU A 65 4.47 12.68 13.01
C GLU A 65 3.99 13.05 14.42
N ARG A 66 4.89 13.04 15.41
CA ARG A 66 4.59 13.45 16.78
C ARG A 66 4.17 14.92 16.88
N ALA A 67 4.71 15.81 16.06
CA ALA A 67 4.28 17.21 16.00
C ALA A 67 2.85 17.34 15.48
N ARG A 68 2.52 16.63 14.39
CA ARG A 68 1.16 16.57 13.84
C ARG A 68 0.16 15.98 14.83
N GLU A 69 0.53 14.91 15.54
CA GLU A 69 -0.33 14.31 16.56
C GLU A 69 -0.58 15.26 17.74
N LYS A 70 0.43 16.01 18.18
CA LYS A 70 0.28 17.02 19.24
C LYS A 70 -0.64 18.16 18.83
N GLU A 71 -0.51 18.63 17.59
CA GLU A 71 -1.39 19.66 17.04
C GLU A 71 -2.84 19.15 16.98
N LEU A 72 -3.07 17.93 16.49
CA LEU A 72 -4.40 17.31 16.44
C LEU A 72 -5.00 17.02 17.83
N ALA A 73 -4.17 16.69 18.82
CA ALA A 73 -4.60 16.42 20.19
C ALA A 73 -4.88 17.70 21.00
N ALA A 74 -4.23 18.82 20.66
CA ALA A 74 -4.44 20.12 21.30
C ALA A 74 -5.73 20.82 20.82
N VAL A 75 -6.29 20.38 19.70
CA VAL A 75 -7.56 20.89 19.16
C VAL A 75 -8.71 20.52 20.10
N LYS A 76 -9.24 21.54 20.77
CA LYS A 76 -10.47 21.41 21.56
C LYS A 76 -11.65 21.38 20.59
N VAL A 77 -12.35 20.24 20.56
CA VAL A 77 -13.56 20.06 19.75
C VAL A 77 -14.78 20.20 20.66
N ALA A 78 -15.77 21.00 20.26
CA ALA A 78 -17.03 21.12 20.99
C ALA A 78 -17.90 19.89 20.77
N LYS A 79 -18.66 19.46 21.79
CA LYS A 79 -19.51 18.26 21.68
C LYS A 79 -20.67 18.50 20.72
N GLU A 80 -21.16 19.73 20.69
CA GLU A 80 -22.23 20.24 19.86
C GLU A 80 -21.85 20.16 18.39
N ASP A 81 -20.62 20.53 18.04
CA ASP A 81 -20.11 20.45 16.67
C ASP A 81 -20.01 18.99 16.19
N ILE A 82 -19.61 18.08 17.09
CA ILE A 82 -19.59 16.63 16.80
C ILE A 82 -21.00 16.12 16.54
N ASP A 83 -21.99 16.58 17.32
CA ASP A 83 -23.39 16.18 17.16
C ASP A 83 -23.98 16.68 15.85
N VAL A 84 -23.72 17.93 15.48
CA VAL A 84 -24.15 18.50 14.19
C VAL A 84 -23.53 17.73 13.03
N LEU A 85 -22.22 17.48 13.06
CA LEU A 85 -21.55 16.77 11.96
C LEU A 85 -22.00 15.30 11.86
N ALA A 86 -22.27 14.65 13.00
CA ALA A 86 -22.79 13.29 13.02
C ALA A 86 -24.23 13.19 12.49
N ALA A 87 -25.07 14.19 12.78
CA ALA A 87 -26.44 14.24 12.30
C ALA A 87 -26.54 14.58 10.80
N GLU A 88 -25.74 15.54 10.33
CA GLU A 88 -25.91 16.13 9.00
C GLU A 88 -25.04 15.48 7.91
N CYS A 89 -23.90 14.87 8.27
CA CYS A 89 -22.92 14.38 7.28
C CYS A 89 -22.87 12.85 7.13
N GLU A 90 -23.96 12.15 7.48
CA GLU A 90 -24.06 10.67 7.43
C GLU A 90 -22.81 9.97 8.00
N CYS A 91 -22.26 10.51 9.09
CA CYS A 91 -21.09 9.89 9.73
C CYS A 91 -21.52 8.53 10.28
N LYS A 92 -20.80 7.46 9.89
CA LYS A 92 -21.05 6.09 10.39
C LYS A 92 -21.11 6.04 11.92
N ASP A 93 -20.26 6.81 12.58
CA ASP A 93 -20.16 6.88 14.04
C ASP A 93 -19.81 8.30 14.50
N ARG A 94 -20.22 8.65 15.72
CA ARG A 94 -19.82 9.90 16.40
C ARG A 94 -18.29 10.07 16.47
N LYS A 95 -17.56 8.96 16.56
CA LYS A 95 -16.08 8.97 16.54
C LYS A 95 -15.51 9.41 15.19
N ALA A 96 -16.18 9.11 14.08
CA ALA A 96 -15.75 9.55 12.75
C ALA A 96 -15.94 11.07 12.61
N ALA A 97 -17.05 11.61 13.11
CA ALA A 97 -17.30 13.05 13.16
C ALA A 97 -16.25 13.79 14.02
N GLU A 98 -15.90 13.23 15.17
CA GLU A 98 -14.86 13.77 16.04
C GLU A 98 -13.47 13.76 15.37
N ARG A 99 -13.13 12.69 14.64
CA ARG A 99 -11.88 12.63 13.86
C ARG A 99 -11.85 13.67 12.75
N ALA A 100 -12.94 13.81 12.00
CA ALA A 100 -13.08 14.82 10.96
C ALA A 100 -12.90 16.25 11.50
N LEU A 101 -13.51 16.56 12.66
CA LEU A 101 -13.36 17.86 13.31
C LEU A 101 -11.92 18.10 13.80
N ARG A 102 -11.24 17.09 14.34
CA ARG A 102 -9.82 17.23 14.71
C ARG A 102 -8.95 17.51 13.49
N LEU A 103 -9.20 16.83 12.36
CA LEU A 103 -8.49 17.08 11.10
C LEU A 103 -8.73 18.50 10.57
N ALA A 104 -9.94 19.04 10.78
CA ALA A 104 -10.29 20.42 10.43
C ALA A 104 -9.82 21.47 11.46
N GLY A 105 -9.09 21.07 12.50
CA GLY A 105 -8.60 21.98 13.53
C GLY A 105 -9.69 22.46 14.51
N GLY A 106 -10.79 21.73 14.64
CA GLY A 106 -11.92 22.04 15.52
C GLY A 106 -12.89 23.05 14.90
N ASP A 107 -12.73 23.38 13.62
CA ASP A 107 -13.61 24.28 12.88
C ASP A 107 -14.68 23.48 12.14
N LEU A 108 -15.94 23.58 12.61
CA LEU A 108 -17.10 22.94 12.01
C LEU A 108 -17.30 23.36 10.54
N ARG A 109 -17.07 24.64 10.22
CA ARG A 109 -17.30 25.19 8.88
C ARG A 109 -16.31 24.61 7.89
N ARG A 110 -15.05 24.49 8.31
CA ARG A 110 -13.98 23.87 7.52
C ARG A 110 -14.21 22.36 7.33
N ALA A 111 -14.69 21.67 8.37
CA ALA A 111 -15.06 20.26 8.28
C ALA A 111 -16.20 20.02 7.27
N LEU A 112 -17.23 20.86 7.30
CA LEU A 112 -18.35 20.80 6.36
C LEU A 112 -17.92 21.12 4.92
N GLN A 113 -17.03 22.10 4.72
CA GLN A 113 -16.44 22.35 3.40
C GLN A 113 -15.70 21.12 2.88
N ALA A 114 -14.85 20.51 3.70
CA ALA A 114 -14.11 19.33 3.30
C ALA A 114 -15.04 18.15 2.94
N TYR A 115 -16.16 17.97 3.66
CA TYR A 115 -17.16 16.97 3.35
C TYR A 115 -17.82 17.18 1.98
N LEU A 116 -18.18 18.43 1.67
CA LEU A 116 -18.80 18.79 0.39
C LEU A 116 -17.81 18.64 -0.78
N GLU A 117 -16.56 19.04 -0.58
CA GLU A 117 -15.48 18.88 -1.57
C GLU A 117 -15.14 17.41 -1.82
N ALA A 118 -15.24 16.56 -0.79
CA ALA A 118 -15.03 15.12 -0.89
C ALA A 118 -16.24 14.35 -1.46
N GLY A 119 -17.27 15.06 -1.96
CA GLY A 119 -18.43 14.44 -2.61
C GLY A 119 -19.39 13.76 -1.63
N GLY A 120 -19.49 14.27 -0.39
CA GLY A 120 -20.40 13.73 0.61
C GLY A 120 -19.83 12.55 1.41
N VAL A 121 -18.50 12.41 1.46
CA VAL A 121 -17.83 11.41 2.29
C VAL A 121 -16.75 12.08 3.13
N LEU A 122 -16.90 12.04 4.45
CA LEU A 122 -15.83 12.45 5.36
C LEU A 122 -14.78 11.33 5.40
N ALA A 123 -13.57 11.62 4.94
CA ALA A 123 -12.41 10.76 5.15
C ALA A 123 -12.03 10.80 6.64
N ALA A 124 -12.49 9.81 7.40
CA ALA A 124 -12.28 9.70 8.85
C ALA A 124 -12.00 8.26 9.29
#